data_AF-A0A949SUX0-F1
#
_entry.id   AF-A0A949SUX0-F1
#
_cell.length_a   1.000
_cell.length_b   1.000
_cell.length_c   1.000
_cell.angle_alpha   90.00
_cell.angle_beta   90.00
_cell.angle_gamma   90.00
#
_symmetry.space_group_name_H-M   'P 1'
#
loop_
_entity.id
_entity.type
_entity.pdbx_description
1 polymer ?
#
loop_
_entity_poly.entity_id
_entity_poly.type
_entity_poly.pdbx_seq_one_letter_code
_entity_poly.pdbx_strand_id
1 'polypeptide(L)'
;MLVERFNDLTAKVREFTAFDKQSLTTGRLHGDATAITLAATLKRLLLDPVAGIDSTMNNAAALGLSIDRSGALTLDEGRLQNALSQRFEQVAELFSHSARLKDTTALSQFHEGQGLRRAAGPDLRVRFRNGTSLDLDLSGAQNVRELLVLLNADSRLSATVGADGRSFSFTDNTSGNQPFALSDLNQSGTTQSLGFLQPQAGNGAAMLQGGTIVLAEEQGLARRLDREIERYVNSLDGVFRQRREESDKRVEAYNADIARMGRGVNMERERLMRQFQTLEKFLAKSQQLQTQLAGQLKALTPPK
;
A
#
# COMPACT_ATOMS: atom_id res chain seq x y z
N MET A 1 16.37 4.42 18.98
CA MET A 1 16.13 3.82 17.66
C MET A 1 14.85 4.32 16.97
N LEU A 2 13.63 4.17 17.51
CA LEU A 2 12.40 4.63 16.81
C LEU A 2 12.42 6.13 16.50
N VAL A 3 12.69 6.96 17.52
CA VAL A 3 12.74 8.42 17.37
C VAL A 3 13.79 8.86 16.35
N GLU A 4 14.96 8.26 16.41
CA GLU A 4 16.06 8.48 15.48
C GLU A 4 15.66 8.14 14.04
N ARG A 5 15.12 6.93 13.78
CA ARG A 5 14.70 6.53 12.44
C ARG A 5 13.58 7.41 11.87
N PHE A 6 12.64 7.84 12.72
CA PHE A 6 11.60 8.79 12.32
C PHE A 6 12.17 10.20 12.03
N ASN A 7 13.09 10.64 12.90
CA ASN A 7 14.12 11.67 12.72
C ASN A 7 14.65 11.73 11.29
N ASP A 8 15.39 10.68 10.95
CA ASP A 8 16.09 10.51 9.69
C ASP A 8 15.15 10.49 8.50
N LEU A 9 14.03 9.77 8.60
CA LEU A 9 13.01 9.73 7.56
C LEU A 9 12.49 11.14 7.26
N THR A 10 12.10 11.88 8.30
CA THR A 10 11.56 13.23 8.14
C THR A 10 12.60 14.19 7.55
N ALA A 11 13.86 14.08 7.99
CA ALA A 11 14.97 14.84 7.42
C ALA A 11 15.17 14.51 5.94
N LYS A 12 15.14 13.22 5.57
CA LYS A 12 15.35 12.77 4.19
C LYS A 12 14.21 13.17 3.26
N VAL A 13 12.97 13.14 3.75
CA VAL A 13 11.80 13.64 3.01
C VAL A 13 11.93 15.15 2.78
N ARG A 14 12.33 15.92 3.80
CA ARG A 14 12.57 17.37 3.64
C ARG A 14 13.69 17.65 2.65
N GLU A 15 14.80 16.94 2.72
CA GLU A 15 15.94 17.07 1.79
C GLU A 15 15.48 16.87 0.32
N PHE A 16 14.68 15.85 0.04
CA PHE A 16 14.26 15.56 -1.33
C PHE A 16 13.10 16.40 -1.85
N THR A 17 12.34 17.08 -0.97
CA THR A 17 11.15 17.85 -1.34
C THR A 17 11.35 19.37 -1.22
N ALA A 18 12.40 19.82 -0.52
CA ALA A 18 12.68 21.23 -0.29
C ALA A 18 12.94 22.01 -1.58
N PHE A 19 12.52 23.27 -1.55
CA PHE A 19 12.93 24.30 -2.50
C PHE A 19 13.92 25.22 -1.82
N ASP A 20 15.11 25.35 -2.38
CA ASP A 20 16.10 26.31 -1.92
C ASP A 20 15.83 27.67 -2.58
N LYS A 21 15.40 28.63 -1.75
CA LYS A 21 15.09 30.00 -2.20
C LYS A 21 16.32 30.79 -2.65
N GLN A 22 17.53 30.40 -2.24
CA GLN A 22 18.77 31.10 -2.60
C GLN A 22 19.31 30.62 -3.95
N SER A 23 19.40 29.30 -4.14
CA SER A 23 19.86 28.72 -5.41
C SER A 23 18.74 28.57 -6.45
N LEU A 24 17.48 28.78 -6.06
CA LEU A 24 16.29 28.51 -6.87
C LEU A 24 16.23 27.06 -7.37
N THR A 25 16.86 26.13 -6.64
CA THR A 25 16.88 24.71 -6.98
C THR A 25 15.86 23.92 -6.16
N THR A 26 15.35 22.86 -6.77
CA THR A 26 14.38 21.94 -6.17
C THR A 26 15.02 20.60 -5.87
N GLY A 27 14.68 20.00 -4.73
CA GLY A 27 14.99 18.60 -4.46
C GLY A 27 14.37 17.67 -5.53
N ARG A 28 14.95 16.48 -5.69
CA ARG A 28 14.57 15.52 -6.75
C ARG A 28 13.11 15.06 -6.72
N LEU A 29 12.43 15.21 -5.58
CA LEU A 29 11.03 14.85 -5.35
C LEU A 29 10.16 16.09 -5.09
N HIS A 30 10.61 17.27 -5.52
CA HIS A 30 9.80 18.47 -5.36
C HIS A 30 8.47 18.33 -6.12
N GLY A 31 7.36 18.63 -5.43
CA GLY A 31 6.00 18.40 -5.93
C GLY A 31 5.46 16.99 -5.74
N ASP A 32 6.27 16.01 -5.32
CA ASP A 32 5.80 14.67 -4.96
C ASP A 32 5.29 14.64 -3.51
N ALA A 33 3.97 14.62 -3.38
CA ALA A 33 3.30 14.58 -2.08
C ALA A 33 3.40 13.22 -1.38
N THR A 34 3.86 12.15 -2.05
CA THR A 34 3.76 10.77 -1.56
C THR A 34 4.57 10.56 -0.28
N ALA A 35 5.85 10.95 -0.29
CA ALA A 35 6.74 10.80 0.85
C ALA A 35 6.39 11.77 2.00
N ILE A 36 5.90 12.97 1.67
CA ILE A 36 5.40 13.96 2.64
C ILE A 36 4.17 13.41 3.37
N THR A 37 3.24 12.83 2.62
CA THR A 37 2.00 12.24 3.14
C THR A 37 2.33 11.07 4.06
N LEU A 38 3.25 10.17 3.67
CA LEU A 38 3.68 9.06 4.52
C LEU A 38 4.24 9.57 5.86
N ALA A 39 5.19 10.51 5.83
CA ALA A 39 5.80 11.05 7.04
C ALA A 39 4.75 11.71 7.95
N ALA A 40 3.82 12.48 7.37
CA ALA A 40 2.72 13.10 8.10
C ALA A 40 1.75 12.08 8.70
N THR A 41 1.40 11.02 7.97
CA THR A 41 0.52 9.96 8.46
C THR A 41 1.16 9.16 9.58
N LEU A 42 2.43 8.75 9.44
CA LEU A 42 3.15 8.05 10.52
C LEU A 42 3.23 8.90 11.79
N LYS A 43 3.49 10.20 11.63
CA LYS A 43 3.49 11.17 12.74
C LYS A 43 2.16 11.20 13.47
N ARG A 44 1.05 11.29 12.71
CA ARG A 44 -0.30 11.28 13.25
C ARG A 44 -0.61 9.96 13.97
N LEU A 45 -0.30 8.83 13.34
CA LEU A 45 -0.54 7.49 13.92
C LEU A 45 0.17 7.29 15.26
N LEU A 46 1.38 7.84 15.44
CA LEU A 46 2.11 7.80 16.70
C LEU A 46 1.39 8.55 17.84
N LEU A 47 0.76 9.67 17.54
CA LEU A 47 0.10 10.50 18.55
C LEU A 47 -1.36 10.11 18.78
N ASP A 48 -1.99 9.55 17.76
CA ASP A 48 -3.40 9.19 17.80
C ASP A 48 -3.66 8.15 18.88
N PRO A 49 -4.64 8.39 19.77
CA PRO A 49 -5.08 7.41 20.74
C PRO A 49 -5.46 6.08 20.08
N VAL A 50 -4.99 4.99 20.67
CA VAL A 50 -5.38 3.63 20.36
C VAL A 50 -6.70 3.36 21.07
N ALA A 51 -7.76 3.16 20.29
CA ALA A 51 -9.06 2.77 20.82
C ALA A 51 -9.00 1.39 21.49
N GLY A 52 -9.83 1.16 22.51
CA GLY A 52 -9.89 -0.09 23.26
C GLY A 52 -8.93 -0.21 24.45
N ILE A 53 -8.09 0.81 24.68
CA ILE A 53 -7.14 0.87 25.81
C ILE A 53 -7.56 1.96 26.80
N ASP A 54 -7.18 1.79 28.06
CA ASP A 54 -7.34 2.80 29.11
C ASP A 54 -6.87 4.18 28.65
N SER A 55 -7.74 5.18 28.82
CA SER A 55 -7.54 6.55 28.33
C SER A 55 -6.26 7.24 28.85
N THR A 56 -5.70 6.78 29.97
CA THR A 56 -4.47 7.36 30.54
C THR A 56 -3.19 6.86 29.87
N MET A 57 -3.26 5.72 29.16
CA MET A 57 -2.11 5.03 28.55
C MET A 57 -2.37 4.60 27.10
N ASN A 58 -3.36 5.22 26.44
CA ASN A 58 -3.78 4.83 25.10
C ASN A 58 -3.00 5.53 23.97
N ASN A 59 -1.95 6.30 24.25
CA ASN A 59 -1.18 6.97 23.20
C ASN A 59 0.31 6.98 23.53
N ALA A 60 1.14 7.20 22.51
CA ALA A 60 2.59 7.23 22.69
C ALA A 60 3.07 8.39 23.59
N ALA A 61 2.27 9.46 23.70
CA ALA A 61 2.59 10.58 24.58
C ALA A 61 2.51 10.23 26.07
N ALA A 62 1.71 9.23 26.44
CA ALA A 62 1.71 8.67 27.79
C ALA A 62 3.06 8.02 28.14
N LEU A 63 3.79 7.53 27.13
CA LEU A 63 5.13 6.96 27.26
C LEU A 63 6.27 8.01 27.19
N GLY A 64 5.94 9.30 27.09
CA GLY A 64 6.93 10.37 26.98
C GLY A 64 7.34 10.71 25.55
N LEU A 65 6.67 10.17 24.51
CA LEU A 65 6.90 10.61 23.13
C LEU A 65 6.16 11.92 22.85
N SER A 66 6.86 12.92 22.32
CA SER A 66 6.24 14.22 22.00
C SER A 66 6.82 14.81 20.73
N ILE A 67 6.20 15.89 20.24
CA ILE A 67 6.72 16.65 19.10
C ILE A 67 7.13 18.02 19.59
N ASP A 68 8.33 18.44 19.23
CA ASP A 68 8.83 19.76 19.53
C ASP A 68 8.28 20.83 18.57
N ARG A 69 8.67 22.10 18.79
CA ARG A 69 8.27 23.22 17.93
C ARG A 69 8.83 23.12 16.50
N SER A 70 9.88 22.33 16.27
CA SER A 70 10.49 22.10 14.95
C SER A 70 9.76 21.00 14.15
N GLY A 71 8.84 20.30 14.81
CA GLY A 71 8.09 19.19 14.25
C GLY A 71 8.83 17.85 14.34
N ALA A 72 9.96 17.78 15.05
CA ALA A 72 10.72 16.58 15.33
C ALA A 72 10.11 15.81 16.52
N LEU A 73 10.19 14.49 16.47
CA LEU A 73 9.80 13.59 17.55
C LEU A 73 10.91 13.60 18.62
N THR A 74 10.51 13.70 19.88
CA THR A 74 11.38 13.67 21.06
C THR A 74 10.86 12.61 22.04
N LEU A 75 11.75 12.09 22.89
CA LEU A 75 11.44 11.10 23.91
C LEU A 75 11.94 11.59 25.27
N ASP A 76 11.05 11.60 26.26
CA ASP A 76 11.40 11.70 27.67
C ASP A 76 11.74 10.31 28.21
N GLU A 77 13.04 10.02 28.34
CA GLU A 77 13.54 8.74 28.81
C GLU A 77 13.12 8.43 30.25
N GLY A 78 12.99 9.45 31.11
CA GLY A 78 12.57 9.28 32.50
C GLY A 78 11.11 8.83 32.59
N ARG A 79 10.23 9.43 31.77
CA ARG A 79 8.83 9.01 31.68
C ARG A 79 8.68 7.62 31.08
N LEU A 80 9.45 7.30 30.03
CA LEU A 80 9.43 5.96 29.46
C LEU A 80 9.89 4.91 30.47
N GLN A 81 11.00 5.17 31.18
CA GLN A 81 11.52 4.25 32.18
C GLN A 81 10.52 4.03 33.31
N ASN A 82 9.87 5.10 33.79
CA ASN A 82 8.81 4.98 34.79
C ASN A 82 7.64 4.13 34.29
N ALA A 83 7.16 4.37 33.05
CA ALA A 83 6.08 3.59 32.44
C ALA A 83 6.46 2.11 32.29
N LEU A 84 7.70 1.80 31.88
CA LEU A 84 8.18 0.43 31.76
C LEU A 84 8.32 -0.26 33.12
N SER A 85 8.76 0.44 34.17
CA SER A 85 8.94 -0.15 35.50
C SER A 85 7.64 -0.33 36.27
N GLN A 86 6.69 0.60 36.13
CA GLN A 86 5.46 0.59 36.94
C GLN A 86 4.24 0.06 36.19
N ARG A 87 4.24 0.10 34.85
CA ARG A 87 3.07 -0.12 34.00
C ARG A 87 3.38 -0.96 32.77
N PHE A 88 4.31 -1.91 32.88
CA PHE A 88 4.77 -2.74 31.75
C PHE A 88 3.63 -3.34 30.92
N GLU A 89 2.62 -3.93 31.58
CA GLU A 89 1.45 -4.51 30.89
C GLU A 89 0.69 -3.50 30.03
N GLN A 90 0.55 -2.26 30.51
CA GLN A 90 -0.13 -1.18 29.76
C GLN A 90 0.72 -0.72 28.58
N VAL A 91 2.05 -0.71 28.72
CA VAL A 91 2.95 -0.44 27.60
C VAL A 91 2.85 -1.54 26.56
N ALA A 92 2.92 -2.81 26.98
CA ALA A 92 2.77 -3.96 26.10
C ALA A 92 1.41 -3.94 25.38
N GLU A 93 0.34 -3.62 26.10
CA GLU A 93 -0.99 -3.44 25.54
C GLU A 93 -0.99 -2.32 24.49
N LEU A 94 -0.46 -1.12 24.75
CA LEU A 94 -0.42 -0.04 23.75
C LEU A 94 0.16 -0.46 22.40
N PHE A 95 1.25 -1.23 22.41
CA PHE A 95 1.91 -1.66 21.18
C PHE A 95 1.27 -2.88 20.54
N SER A 96 0.79 -3.84 21.34
CA SER A 96 0.29 -5.15 20.87
C SER A 96 -1.23 -5.29 20.91
N HIS A 97 -1.96 -4.23 21.28
CA HIS A 97 -3.41 -4.28 21.41
C HIS A 97 -4.05 -4.82 20.14
N SER A 98 -5.02 -5.67 20.34
CA SER A 98 -5.81 -6.23 19.27
C SER A 98 -7.18 -6.49 19.84
N ALA A 99 -8.17 -5.83 19.25
CA ALA A 99 -9.55 -5.97 19.68
C ALA A 99 -10.00 -7.43 19.69
N ARG A 100 -10.80 -7.72 20.72
CA ARG A 100 -11.51 -8.99 20.83
C ARG A 100 -12.75 -8.97 19.95
N LEU A 101 -13.09 -10.13 19.42
CA LEU A 101 -14.34 -10.39 18.73
C LEU A 101 -15.50 -10.21 19.73
N LYS A 102 -16.42 -9.32 19.37
CA LYS A 102 -17.68 -9.09 20.07
C LYS A 102 -18.80 -9.57 19.16
N ASP A 103 -19.98 -9.87 19.72
CA ASP A 103 -21.17 -10.24 18.95
C ASP A 103 -21.51 -9.25 17.82
N THR A 104 -21.27 -7.96 18.06
CA THR A 104 -21.52 -6.86 17.13
C THR A 104 -20.37 -6.58 16.17
N THR A 105 -19.23 -7.27 16.29
CA THR A 105 -18.09 -7.07 15.39
C THR A 105 -18.51 -7.45 13.97
N ALA A 106 -18.42 -6.48 13.05
CA ALA A 106 -18.76 -6.69 11.66
C ALA A 106 -17.74 -7.64 10.99
N LEU A 107 -18.23 -8.59 10.20
CA LEU A 107 -17.37 -9.53 9.49
C LEU A 107 -16.47 -8.84 8.46
N SER A 108 -16.86 -7.65 7.97
CA SER A 108 -16.04 -6.82 7.09
C SER A 108 -14.77 -6.31 7.76
N GLN A 109 -14.71 -6.26 9.10
CA GLN A 109 -13.51 -5.83 9.81
C GLN A 109 -12.43 -6.92 9.91
N PHE A 110 -12.74 -8.17 9.55
CA PHE A 110 -11.79 -9.27 9.68
C PHE A 110 -10.57 -9.07 8.77
N HIS A 111 -9.44 -9.63 9.20
CA HIS A 111 -8.15 -9.57 8.49
C HIS A 111 -7.85 -8.18 7.96
N GLU A 112 -7.88 -7.22 8.88
CA GLU A 112 -7.52 -5.83 8.59
C GLU A 112 -8.45 -5.12 7.59
N GLY A 113 -9.70 -5.59 7.48
CA GLY A 113 -10.71 -5.00 6.59
C GLY A 113 -10.92 -5.78 5.29
N GLN A 114 -10.20 -6.89 5.08
CA GLN A 114 -10.46 -7.80 3.96
C GLN A 114 -11.81 -8.51 4.08
N GLY A 115 -12.29 -8.64 5.32
CA GLY A 115 -13.56 -9.25 5.66
C GLY A 115 -13.56 -10.77 5.61
N LEU A 116 -14.73 -11.37 5.82
CA LEU A 116 -14.94 -12.80 5.61
C LEU A 116 -15.14 -13.08 4.11
N ARG A 117 -14.20 -13.80 3.49
CA ARG A 117 -14.35 -14.28 2.11
C ARG A 117 -15.44 -15.33 2.04
N ARG A 118 -16.23 -15.26 0.97
CA ARG A 118 -17.43 -16.08 0.71
C ARG A 118 -17.60 -16.27 -0.79
N ALA A 119 -18.34 -17.29 -1.19
CA ALA A 119 -18.72 -17.61 -2.55
C ALA A 119 -20.26 -17.61 -2.70
N ALA A 120 -20.74 -17.81 -3.93
CA ALA A 120 -22.17 -18.03 -4.15
C ALA A 120 -22.55 -19.46 -3.73
N GLY A 121 -23.57 -19.58 -2.87
CA GLY A 121 -24.01 -20.87 -2.31
C GLY A 121 -23.20 -21.30 -1.09
N PRO A 122 -23.14 -22.60 -0.77
CA PRO A 122 -22.42 -23.08 0.41
C PRO A 122 -20.94 -22.68 0.41
N ASP A 123 -20.48 -22.12 1.52
CA ASP A 123 -19.13 -21.57 1.69
C ASP A 123 -18.17 -22.57 2.34
N LEU A 124 -18.68 -23.36 3.30
CA LEU A 124 -17.89 -24.20 4.18
C LEU A 124 -18.48 -25.61 4.25
N ARG A 125 -17.63 -26.63 4.09
CA ARG A 125 -17.96 -28.02 4.37
C ARG A 125 -17.30 -28.44 5.68
N VAL A 126 -18.08 -29.04 6.55
CA VAL A 126 -17.64 -29.64 7.80
C VAL A 126 -17.74 -31.16 7.66
N ARG A 127 -16.63 -31.86 7.84
CA ARG A 127 -16.59 -33.32 7.90
C ARG A 127 -16.42 -33.75 9.35
N PHE A 128 -17.36 -34.54 9.85
CA PHE A 128 -17.42 -34.97 11.24
C PHE A 128 -16.74 -36.34 11.46
N ARG A 129 -16.44 -36.64 12.72
CA ARG A 129 -15.81 -37.87 13.21
C ARG A 129 -16.69 -39.11 13.03
N ASN A 130 -18.01 -38.94 12.98
CA ASN A 130 -18.95 -40.00 12.62
C ASN A 130 -18.98 -40.32 11.10
N GLY A 131 -18.21 -39.60 10.28
CA GLY A 131 -18.14 -39.78 8.83
C GLY A 131 -19.19 -39.00 8.02
N THR A 132 -20.12 -38.31 8.69
CA THR A 132 -21.08 -37.42 8.01
C THR A 132 -20.45 -36.08 7.65
N SER A 133 -21.07 -35.37 6.71
CA SER A 133 -20.70 -34.01 6.34
C SER A 133 -21.87 -33.05 6.52
N LEU A 134 -21.56 -31.76 6.61
CA LEU A 134 -22.50 -30.65 6.63
C LEU A 134 -21.93 -29.52 5.78
N ASP A 135 -22.75 -28.99 4.87
CA ASP A 135 -22.41 -27.84 4.05
C ASP A 135 -23.16 -26.63 4.58
N LEU A 136 -22.43 -25.53 4.81
CA LEU A 136 -22.92 -24.31 5.45
C LEU A 136 -22.78 -23.13 4.48
N ASP A 137 -23.86 -22.38 4.31
CA ASP A 137 -23.88 -21.09 3.62
C ASP A 137 -23.79 -19.97 4.67
N LEU A 138 -22.78 -19.11 4.55
CA LEU A 138 -22.46 -18.03 5.48
C LEU A 138 -22.74 -16.64 4.85
N SER A 139 -23.37 -16.61 3.67
CA SER A 139 -23.75 -15.40 2.95
C SER A 139 -24.69 -14.50 3.75
N GLY A 140 -25.52 -15.08 4.64
CA GLY A 140 -26.50 -14.35 5.45
C GLY A 140 -25.91 -13.58 6.64
N ALA A 141 -24.66 -13.82 7.04
CA ALA A 141 -24.08 -13.19 8.22
C ALA A 141 -23.39 -11.86 7.90
N GLN A 142 -23.61 -10.85 8.76
CA GLN A 142 -22.94 -9.54 8.70
C GLN A 142 -22.02 -9.29 9.89
N ASN A 143 -22.26 -9.96 11.02
CA ASN A 143 -21.48 -9.83 12.25
C ASN A 143 -21.19 -11.20 12.89
N VAL A 144 -20.33 -11.21 13.91
CA VAL A 144 -19.92 -12.41 14.64
C VAL A 144 -21.12 -13.18 15.21
N ARG A 145 -22.13 -12.49 15.77
CA ARG A 145 -23.31 -13.16 16.31
C ARG A 145 -24.08 -13.91 15.24
N GLU A 146 -24.37 -13.27 14.12
CA GLU A 146 -25.08 -13.92 13.00
C GLU A 146 -24.27 -15.07 12.41
N LEU A 147 -22.95 -14.91 12.31
CA LEU A 147 -22.05 -15.98 11.87
C LEU A 147 -22.14 -17.19 12.81
N LEU A 148 -22.04 -16.96 14.13
CA LEU A 148 -22.13 -18.03 15.12
C LEU A 148 -23.52 -18.69 15.11
N VAL A 149 -24.59 -17.94 14.85
CA VAL A 149 -25.94 -18.52 14.69
C VAL A 149 -25.99 -19.47 13.48
N LEU A 150 -25.45 -19.08 12.33
CA LEU A 150 -25.43 -19.93 11.14
C LEU A 150 -24.56 -21.18 11.35
N LEU A 151 -23.39 -21.03 12.00
CA LEU A 151 -22.49 -22.14 12.28
C LEU A 151 -23.07 -23.12 13.31
N ASN A 152 -23.83 -22.65 14.28
CA ASN A 152 -24.46 -23.47 15.33
C ASN A 152 -25.89 -23.91 14.98
N ALA A 153 -26.30 -23.82 13.72
CA ALA A 153 -27.63 -24.23 13.30
C ALA A 153 -27.86 -25.76 13.41
N ASP A 154 -26.79 -26.55 13.30
CA ASP A 154 -26.82 -28.01 13.41
C ASP A 154 -26.16 -28.46 14.72
N SER A 155 -26.84 -29.31 15.51
CA SER A 155 -26.37 -29.78 16.81
C SER A 155 -25.06 -30.59 16.76
N ARG A 156 -24.67 -31.11 15.59
CA ARG A 156 -23.40 -31.84 15.39
C ARG A 156 -22.19 -30.93 15.52
N LEU A 157 -22.35 -29.63 15.31
CA LEU A 157 -21.27 -28.65 15.37
C LEU A 157 -21.53 -27.64 16.50
N SER A 158 -20.47 -27.30 17.23
CA SER A 158 -20.44 -26.13 18.11
C SER A 158 -19.32 -25.20 17.67
N ALA A 159 -19.65 -23.95 17.36
CA ALA A 159 -18.70 -22.90 17.02
C ALA A 159 -18.77 -21.78 18.06
N THR A 160 -17.62 -21.36 18.58
CA THR A 160 -17.50 -20.29 19.58
C THR A 160 -16.34 -19.37 19.25
N VAL A 161 -16.32 -18.19 19.88
CA VAL A 161 -15.08 -17.40 19.96
C VAL A 161 -14.13 -18.12 20.92
N GLY A 162 -12.86 -18.27 20.53
CA GLY A 162 -11.83 -18.91 21.34
C GLY A 162 -11.61 -18.19 22.67
N ALA A 163 -10.95 -18.86 23.61
CA ALA A 163 -10.67 -18.31 24.94
C ALA A 163 -9.77 -17.05 24.89
N ASP A 164 -9.01 -16.87 23.81
CA ASP A 164 -8.24 -15.65 23.54
C ASP A 164 -9.12 -14.43 23.20
N GLY A 165 -10.40 -14.67 22.89
CA GLY A 165 -11.35 -13.67 22.43
C GLY A 165 -11.09 -13.19 21.00
N ARG A 166 -10.23 -13.85 20.23
CA ARG A 166 -9.77 -13.37 18.91
C ARG A 166 -9.71 -14.45 17.83
N SER A 167 -9.83 -15.71 18.20
CA SER A 167 -9.94 -16.83 17.26
C SER A 167 -11.35 -17.39 17.25
N PHE A 168 -11.63 -18.25 16.29
CA PHE A 168 -12.80 -19.13 16.34
C PHE A 168 -12.38 -20.53 16.75
N SER A 169 -13.24 -21.20 17.52
CA SER A 169 -13.10 -22.61 17.83
C SER A 169 -14.33 -23.39 17.40
N PHE A 170 -14.11 -24.53 16.78
CA PHE A 170 -15.12 -25.43 16.28
C PHE A 170 -14.97 -26.77 17.01
N THR A 171 -16.08 -27.33 17.46
CA THR A 171 -16.14 -28.60 18.18
C THR A 171 -17.15 -29.53 17.52
N ASP A 172 -16.72 -30.74 17.23
CA ASP A 172 -17.52 -31.85 16.75
C ASP A 172 -18.18 -32.58 17.93
N ASN A 173 -19.51 -32.48 17.99
CA ASN A 173 -20.33 -33.11 19.03
C ASN A 173 -20.71 -34.57 18.69
N THR A 174 -20.25 -35.10 17.55
CA THR A 174 -20.49 -36.49 17.14
C THR A 174 -19.43 -37.44 17.69
N SER A 175 -19.77 -38.72 17.79
CA SER A 175 -18.84 -39.79 18.13
C SER A 175 -18.25 -40.45 16.88
N GLY A 176 -16.96 -40.76 16.89
CA GLY A 176 -16.34 -41.58 15.87
C GLY A 176 -14.83 -41.35 15.77
N ASN A 177 -14.20 -42.04 14.82
CA ASN A 177 -12.74 -42.05 14.65
C ASN A 177 -12.27 -41.39 13.35
N GLN A 178 -13.18 -40.84 12.54
CA GLN A 178 -12.81 -40.09 11.34
C GLN A 178 -12.18 -38.74 11.73
N PRO A 179 -11.36 -38.12 10.88
CA PRO A 179 -10.83 -36.79 11.16
C PRO A 179 -11.95 -35.74 11.09
N PHE A 180 -12.03 -34.88 12.10
CA PHE A 180 -12.81 -33.66 12.05
C PHE A 180 -12.09 -32.62 11.18
N ALA A 181 -12.76 -32.08 10.16
CA ALA A 181 -12.15 -31.16 9.21
C ALA A 181 -13.13 -30.11 8.70
N LEU A 182 -12.61 -28.91 8.43
CA LEU A 182 -13.32 -27.80 7.79
C LEU A 182 -12.70 -27.55 6.44
N SER A 183 -13.46 -27.54 5.34
CA SER A 183 -12.95 -27.25 4.01
C SER A 183 -13.76 -26.22 3.25
N ASP A 184 -13.08 -25.42 2.42
CA ASP A 184 -13.76 -24.45 1.56
C ASP A 184 -14.61 -25.15 0.49
N LEU A 185 -15.82 -24.64 0.28
CA LEU A 185 -16.66 -24.97 -0.87
C LEU A 185 -16.69 -23.79 -1.83
N ASN A 186 -16.93 -24.08 -3.11
CA ASN A 186 -17.11 -23.07 -4.16
C ASN A 186 -15.96 -22.04 -4.24
N GLN A 187 -14.75 -22.43 -3.84
CA GLN A 187 -13.55 -21.56 -3.77
C GLN A 187 -13.74 -20.33 -2.85
N SER A 188 -14.58 -20.45 -1.81
CA SER A 188 -14.94 -19.34 -0.92
C SER A 188 -13.76 -18.72 -0.18
N GLY A 189 -12.71 -19.50 0.16
CA GLY A 189 -11.59 -19.05 0.99
C GLY A 189 -12.00 -18.71 2.42
N THR A 190 -13.12 -19.27 2.89
CA THR A 190 -13.72 -18.98 4.18
C THR A 190 -12.91 -19.55 5.33
N THR A 191 -12.33 -20.75 5.18
CA THR A 191 -11.49 -21.40 6.19
C THR A 191 -10.31 -20.53 6.56
N GLN A 192 -9.59 -19.99 5.58
CA GLN A 192 -8.50 -19.03 5.79
C GLN A 192 -9.01 -17.76 6.49
N SER A 193 -10.17 -17.26 6.08
CA SER A 193 -10.78 -16.06 6.67
C SER A 193 -11.25 -16.27 8.11
N LEU A 194 -11.50 -17.51 8.53
CA LEU A 194 -11.79 -17.88 9.91
C LEU A 194 -10.52 -18.28 10.71
N GLY A 195 -9.34 -18.15 10.08
CA GLY A 195 -8.05 -18.44 10.70
C GLY A 195 -7.64 -19.92 10.63
N PHE A 196 -8.37 -20.76 9.91
CA PHE A 196 -8.05 -22.19 9.80
C PHE A 196 -7.15 -22.45 8.59
N LEU A 197 -6.00 -23.07 8.85
CA LEU A 197 -5.17 -23.72 7.85
C LEU A 197 -5.38 -25.23 8.00
N GLN A 198 -6.02 -25.86 7.02
CA GLN A 198 -6.25 -27.31 7.04
C GLN A 198 -4.96 -28.13 6.89
N PRO A 199 -4.96 -29.39 7.34
CA PRO A 199 -5.66 -29.94 8.50
C PRO A 199 -4.65 -30.25 9.63
N GLN A 200 -4.96 -29.83 10.86
CA GLN A 200 -4.27 -30.31 12.06
C GLN A 200 -4.71 -31.75 12.34
N ALA A 201 -4.00 -32.72 11.74
CA ALA A 201 -4.22 -34.14 11.95
C ALA A 201 -3.68 -34.56 13.32
N GLY A 202 -4.59 -34.67 14.30
CA GLY A 202 -4.39 -35.47 15.50
C GLY A 202 -5.56 -36.43 15.66
N ASN A 203 -5.31 -37.74 15.56
CA ASN A 203 -6.08 -38.87 16.10
C ASN A 203 -7.49 -38.56 16.68
N GLY A 204 -8.47 -38.20 15.85
CA GLY A 204 -9.86 -38.02 16.31
C GLY A 204 -10.14 -36.82 17.23
N ALA A 205 -9.29 -35.78 17.20
CA ALA A 205 -9.53 -34.54 17.94
C ALA A 205 -10.91 -33.96 17.61
N ALA A 206 -11.71 -33.69 18.64
CA ALA A 206 -13.05 -33.14 18.51
C ALA A 206 -13.05 -31.63 18.23
N MET A 207 -11.94 -30.94 18.51
CA MET A 207 -11.89 -29.49 18.53
C MET A 207 -10.81 -28.97 17.58
N LEU A 208 -11.17 -27.98 16.78
CA LEU A 208 -10.27 -27.20 15.93
C LEU A 208 -10.27 -25.76 16.43
N GLN A 209 -9.10 -25.14 16.51
CA GLN A 209 -8.97 -23.72 16.81
C GLN A 209 -8.24 -23.03 15.67
N GLY A 210 -8.81 -21.91 15.21
CA GLY A 210 -8.21 -21.07 14.19
C GLY A 210 -7.12 -20.17 14.76
N GLY A 211 -6.37 -19.55 13.86
CA GLY A 211 -5.48 -18.44 14.18
C GLY A 211 -6.26 -17.19 14.61
N THR A 212 -5.52 -16.24 15.18
CA THR A 212 -6.04 -14.94 15.59
C THR A 212 -6.62 -14.16 14.40
N ILE A 213 -7.85 -13.70 14.52
CA ILE A 213 -8.49 -12.74 13.61
C ILE A 213 -8.07 -11.34 14.04
N VAL A 214 -7.35 -10.67 13.14
CA VAL A 214 -6.93 -9.27 13.35
C VAL A 214 -7.99 -8.36 12.76
N LEU A 215 -8.55 -7.46 13.57
CA LEU A 215 -9.57 -6.52 13.12
C LEU A 215 -8.96 -5.29 12.41
N ALA A 216 -9.75 -4.64 11.56
CA ALA A 216 -9.36 -3.39 10.91
C ALA A 216 -9.13 -2.26 11.92
N GLU A 217 -9.96 -2.22 12.96
CA GLU A 217 -10.01 -1.20 14.01
C GLU A 217 -9.42 -1.71 15.32
N GLU A 218 -9.26 -0.78 16.29
CA GLU A 218 -8.76 -1.08 17.65
C GLU A 218 -7.45 -1.91 17.62
N GLN A 219 -6.48 -1.44 16.83
CA GLN A 219 -5.15 -2.04 16.71
C GLN A 219 -4.11 -1.26 17.50
N GLY A 220 -3.17 -1.98 18.10
CA GLY A 220 -2.01 -1.43 18.80
C GLY A 220 -1.13 -0.62 17.88
N LEU A 221 -0.30 0.24 18.49
CA LEU A 221 0.52 1.20 17.77
C LEU A 221 1.47 0.53 16.77
N ALA A 222 2.06 -0.62 17.12
CA ALA A 222 3.01 -1.30 16.26
C ALA A 222 2.35 -1.76 14.94
N ARG A 223 1.19 -2.42 15.03
CA ARG A 223 0.43 -2.88 13.85
C ARG A 223 -0.03 -1.73 12.97
N ARG A 224 -0.49 -0.62 13.57
CA ARG A 224 -0.93 0.57 12.83
C ARG A 224 0.20 1.17 12.00
N LEU A 225 1.40 1.27 12.58
CA LEU A 225 2.58 1.77 11.87
C LEU A 225 3.04 0.81 10.78
N ASP A 226 3.09 -0.47 11.09
CA ASP A 226 3.52 -1.53 10.17
C ASP A 226 2.63 -1.55 8.91
N ARG A 227 1.30 -1.56 9.09
CA ARG A 227 0.32 -1.48 8.00
C ARG A 227 0.53 -0.25 7.12
N GLU A 228 0.75 0.91 7.72
CA GLU A 228 0.93 2.14 6.96
C GLU A 228 2.24 2.14 6.17
N ILE A 229 3.32 1.62 6.75
CA ILE A 229 4.59 1.44 6.04
C ILE A 229 4.41 0.45 4.89
N GLU A 230 3.78 -0.70 5.16
CA GLU A 230 3.57 -1.77 4.18
C GLU A 230 2.78 -1.27 2.97
N ARG A 231 1.72 -0.47 3.15
CA ARG A 231 0.98 0.13 2.03
C ARG A 231 1.86 0.91 1.04
N TYR A 232 2.96 1.49 1.51
CA TYR A 232 3.88 2.25 0.66
C TYR A 232 5.02 1.40 0.11
N VAL A 233 5.56 0.48 0.91
CA VAL A 233 6.78 -0.29 0.58
C VAL A 233 6.48 -1.69 0.03
N ASN A 234 5.21 -2.13 0.01
CA ASN A 234 4.83 -3.45 -0.44
C ASN A 234 5.45 -3.73 -1.80
N SER A 235 6.13 -4.88 -1.89
CA SER A 235 6.84 -5.21 -3.10
C SER A 235 5.88 -5.40 -4.25
N LEU A 236 4.67 -5.95 -4.12
CA LEU A 236 3.80 -6.24 -5.27
C LEU A 236 3.04 -5.00 -5.75
N ASP A 237 2.43 -4.25 -4.85
CA ASP A 237 1.43 -3.22 -5.15
C ASP A 237 1.63 -1.90 -4.38
N GLY A 238 2.78 -1.73 -3.72
CA GLY A 238 3.05 -0.55 -2.90
C GLY A 238 3.03 0.77 -3.68
N VAL A 239 2.59 1.85 -3.02
CA VAL A 239 2.43 3.19 -3.63
C VAL A 239 3.74 3.69 -4.25
N PHE A 240 4.90 3.45 -3.61
CA PHE A 240 6.18 3.88 -4.16
C PHE A 240 6.57 3.14 -5.44
N ARG A 241 6.19 1.86 -5.58
CA ARG A 241 6.39 1.12 -6.82
C ARG A 241 5.54 1.73 -7.94
N GLN A 242 4.25 1.93 -7.69
CA GLN A 242 3.34 2.49 -8.69
C GLN A 242 3.81 3.86 -9.19
N ARG A 243 4.23 4.75 -8.28
CA ARG A 243 4.80 6.06 -8.62
C ARG A 243 6.08 5.98 -9.46
N ARG A 244 6.93 4.99 -9.19
CA ARG A 244 8.14 4.74 -9.98
C ARG A 244 7.77 4.28 -11.39
N GLU A 245 6.89 3.30 -11.52
CA GLU A 245 6.43 2.79 -12.82
C GLU A 245 5.74 3.88 -13.66
N GLU A 246 4.92 4.73 -13.03
CA GLU A 246 4.33 5.91 -13.69
C GLU A 246 5.41 6.88 -14.19
N SER A 247 6.46 7.11 -13.40
CA SER A 247 7.55 8.00 -13.78
C SER A 247 8.40 7.43 -14.91
N ASP A 248 8.69 6.14 -14.88
CA ASP A 248 9.42 5.45 -15.95
C ASP A 248 8.64 5.55 -17.27
N LYS A 249 7.32 5.32 -17.25
CA LYS A 249 6.45 5.49 -18.43
C LYS A 249 6.44 6.93 -18.96
N ARG A 250 6.45 7.94 -18.10
CA ARG A 250 6.56 9.35 -18.53
C ARG A 250 7.91 9.64 -19.19
N VAL A 251 9.01 9.10 -18.65
CA VAL A 251 10.35 9.25 -19.25
C VAL A 251 10.39 8.62 -20.65
N GLU A 252 9.81 7.44 -20.82
CA GLU A 252 9.68 6.81 -22.14
C GLU A 252 8.89 7.67 -23.13
N ALA A 253 7.75 8.21 -22.69
CA ALA A 253 6.94 9.11 -23.52
C ALA A 253 7.71 10.37 -23.94
N TYR A 254 8.43 11.01 -23.01
CA TYR A 254 9.25 12.18 -23.33
C TYR A 254 10.40 11.85 -24.30
N ASN A 255 11.05 10.69 -24.13
CA ASN A 255 12.10 10.27 -25.06
C ASN A 255 11.55 10.04 -26.48
N ALA A 256 10.34 9.48 -26.60
CA ALA A 256 9.66 9.35 -27.88
C ALA A 256 9.32 10.72 -28.50
N ASP A 257 8.92 11.70 -27.70
CA ASP A 257 8.69 13.08 -28.13
C ASP A 257 9.96 13.78 -28.59
N ILE A 258 11.05 13.67 -27.82
CA ILE A 258 12.36 14.20 -28.20
C ILE A 258 12.81 13.59 -29.53
N ALA A 259 12.64 12.28 -29.71
CA ALA A 259 12.98 11.62 -30.97
C ALA A 259 12.14 12.14 -32.15
N ARG A 260 10.84 12.40 -31.94
CA ARG A 260 9.98 13.04 -32.95
C ARG A 260 10.44 14.45 -33.30
N MET A 261 10.69 15.28 -32.28
CA MET A 261 11.17 16.66 -32.47
C MET A 261 12.51 16.69 -33.20
N GLY A 262 13.46 15.82 -32.82
CA GLY A 262 14.76 15.71 -33.47
C GLY A 262 14.65 15.37 -34.96
N ARG A 263 13.72 14.47 -35.34
CA ARG A 263 13.44 14.19 -36.76
C ARG A 263 12.91 15.41 -37.49
N GLY A 264 11.97 16.16 -36.90
CA GLY A 264 11.42 17.38 -37.51
C GLY A 264 12.48 18.48 -37.73
N VAL A 265 13.33 18.72 -36.74
CA VAL A 265 14.44 19.68 -36.83
C VAL A 265 15.40 19.32 -37.96
N ASN A 266 15.73 18.03 -38.11
CA ASN A 266 16.62 17.57 -39.18
C ASN A 266 15.98 17.75 -40.56
N MET A 267 14.69 17.46 -40.72
CA MET A 267 13.99 17.69 -41.99
C MET A 267 13.98 19.16 -42.39
N GLU A 268 13.73 20.08 -41.43
CA GLU A 268 13.79 21.52 -41.71
C GLU A 268 15.20 21.97 -42.09
N ARG A 269 16.23 21.46 -41.40
CA ARG A 269 17.63 21.74 -41.76
C ARG A 269 17.93 21.30 -43.20
N GLU A 270 17.52 20.10 -43.60
CA GLU A 270 17.70 19.61 -44.98
C GLU A 270 16.90 20.43 -46.00
N ARG A 271 15.70 20.88 -45.65
CA ARG A 271 14.88 21.74 -46.51
C ARG A 271 15.57 23.09 -46.75
N LEU A 272 16.06 23.72 -45.69
CA LEU A 272 16.78 25.00 -45.77
C LEU A 272 18.09 24.87 -46.56
N MET A 273 18.85 23.79 -46.38
CA MET A 273 20.05 23.52 -47.17
C MET A 273 19.74 23.43 -48.68
N ARG A 274 18.66 22.72 -49.05
CA ARG A 274 18.21 22.63 -50.45
C ARG A 274 17.78 23.98 -51.01
N GLN A 275 17.09 24.81 -50.22
CA GLN A 275 16.71 26.17 -50.61
C GLN A 275 17.95 27.05 -50.86
N PHE A 276 18.93 26.99 -49.96
CA PHE A 276 20.18 27.74 -50.09
C PHE A 276 20.95 27.37 -51.36
N GLN A 277 21.13 26.07 -51.64
CA GLN A 277 21.78 25.60 -52.88
C GLN A 277 21.05 26.08 -54.15
N THR A 278 19.72 26.19 -54.10
CA THR A 278 18.93 26.69 -55.23
C THR A 278 19.16 28.20 -55.43
N LEU A 279 19.22 28.96 -54.34
CA LEU A 279 19.56 30.39 -54.37
C LEU A 279 20.98 30.62 -54.89
N GLU A 280 21.95 29.80 -54.48
CA GLU A 280 23.33 29.87 -55.01
C GLU A 280 23.38 29.65 -56.52
N LYS A 281 22.67 28.63 -57.04
CA LYS A 281 22.58 28.38 -58.48
C LYS A 281 21.92 29.52 -59.23
N PHE A 282 20.86 30.11 -58.65
CA PHE A 282 20.19 31.27 -59.22
C PHE A 282 21.11 32.49 -59.27
N LEU A 283 21.83 32.77 -58.18
CA LEU A 283 22.82 33.85 -58.12
C LEU A 283 23.96 33.64 -59.13
N ALA A 284 24.51 32.43 -59.22
CA ALA A 284 25.53 32.09 -60.21
C ALA A 284 25.03 32.31 -61.65
N LYS A 285 23.79 31.89 -61.95
CA LYS A 285 23.15 32.13 -63.26
C LYS A 285 22.92 33.63 -63.51
N SER A 286 22.52 34.39 -62.49
CA SER A 286 22.35 35.85 -62.58
C SER A 286 23.67 36.57 -62.83
N GLN A 287 24.76 36.18 -62.16
CA GLN A 287 26.10 36.72 -62.41
C GLN A 287 26.58 36.37 -63.82
N GLN A 288 26.31 35.14 -64.29
CA GLN A 288 26.62 34.73 -65.66
C GLN A 288 25.82 35.56 -66.67
N LEU A 289 24.52 35.79 -66.45
CA LEU A 289 23.69 36.65 -67.29
C LEU A 289 24.19 38.10 -67.29
N GLN A 290 24.57 38.65 -66.14
CA GLN A 290 25.18 39.98 -66.06
C GLN A 290 26.48 40.06 -66.86
N THR A 291 27.34 39.04 -66.76
CA THR A 291 28.59 38.98 -67.53
C THR A 291 28.32 38.88 -69.04
N GLN A 292 27.33 38.09 -69.45
CA GLN A 292 26.92 37.97 -70.85
C GLN A 292 26.34 39.29 -71.39
N LEU A 293 25.45 39.93 -70.64
CA LEU A 293 24.87 41.22 -70.99
C LEU A 293 25.93 42.32 -71.05
N ALA A 294 26.87 42.35 -70.10
CA ALA A 294 28.00 43.28 -70.13
C ALA A 294 28.91 43.04 -71.35
N GLY A 295 29.13 41.78 -71.73
CA GLY A 295 29.85 41.40 -72.94
C GLY A 295 29.14 41.82 -74.23
N GLN A 296 27.82 41.63 -74.30
CA GLN A 296 27.00 42.09 -75.43
C GLN A 296 26.94 43.61 -75.52
N LEU A 297 26.81 44.32 -74.38
CA LEU A 297 26.93 45.78 -74.33
C LEU A 297 28.29 46.23 -74.83
N LYS A 298 29.39 45.62 -74.37
CA LYS A 298 30.75 45.95 -74.83
C LYS A 298 30.97 45.68 -76.33
N ALA A 299 30.28 44.69 -76.91
CA ALA A 299 30.29 44.43 -78.34
C ALA A 299 29.42 45.42 -79.15
N LEU A 300 28.44 46.05 -78.50
CA LEU A 300 27.58 47.09 -79.09
C LEU A 300 28.13 48.51 -78.86
N THR A 301 29.10 48.70 -77.97
CA THR A 301 29.85 49.97 -77.82
C THR A 301 31.06 49.95 -78.76
N PRO A 302 31.10 50.78 -79.83
CA PRO A 302 32.22 50.79 -80.77
C PRO A 302 33.53 51.24 -80.08
N PRO A 303 34.69 50.69 -80.48
CA PRO A 303 35.97 51.23 -80.06
C PRO A 303 36.09 52.68 -80.57
N LYS A 304 36.50 53.60 -79.68
CA LYS A 304 37.03 54.90 -80.10
C LYS A 304 38.48 54.76 -80.50
#